data_AF-A0A0H5P9A0-F1
#
_entry.id   AF-A0A0H5P9A0-F1
#
_cell.length_a   1.000
_cell.length_b   1.000
_cell.length_c   1.000
_cell.angle_alpha   90.00
_cell.angle_beta   90.00
_cell.angle_gamma   90.00
#
_symmetry.space_group_name_H-M   'P 1'
#
loop_
_entity.id
_entity.type
_entity.pdbx_description
1 polymer ?
#
loop_
_entity_poly.entity_id
_entity_poly.type
_entity_poly.pdbx_seq_one_letter_code
_entity_poly.pdbx_strand_id
1 'polypeptide(L)'
;MTDRDMLTLVRKPWLTAEPQSIWDISGQYPYGRSFTHCLAMVLPHDVTDGHRLFELLPPAGFGLGSHISPNWITHARRLVLVEASEPRVTYFEDEQDLLR
;
A
#
# COMPACT_ATOMS: atom_id res chain seq x y z
N MET A 1 -11.67 -19.54 -3.11
CA MET A 1 -11.77 -18.08 -3.30
C MET A 1 -12.93 -17.83 -4.25
N THR A 2 -13.91 -17.00 -3.90
CA THR A 2 -15.13 -16.82 -4.69
C THR A 2 -14.99 -15.67 -5.70
N ASP A 3 -15.82 -15.61 -6.74
CA ASP A 3 -15.79 -14.52 -7.74
C ASP A 3 -15.99 -13.13 -7.12
N ARG A 4 -16.74 -13.08 -6.01
CA ARG A 4 -16.96 -11.86 -5.22
C ARG A 4 -15.69 -11.39 -4.52
N ASP A 5 -14.85 -12.33 -4.10
CA ASP A 5 -13.54 -12.03 -3.50
C ASP A 5 -12.60 -11.48 -4.59
N MET A 6 -12.57 -12.09 -5.78
CA MET A 6 -11.75 -11.59 -6.90
C MET A 6 -12.13 -10.19 -7.34
N LEU A 7 -13.43 -9.90 -7.50
CA LEU A 7 -13.90 -8.54 -7.84
C LEU A 7 -13.57 -7.51 -6.76
N THR A 8 -13.58 -7.92 -5.49
CA THR A 8 -13.18 -7.05 -4.38
C THR A 8 -11.69 -6.77 -4.41
N LEU A 9 -10.87 -7.77 -4.71
CA LEU A 9 -9.41 -7.64 -4.84
C LEU A 9 -9.01 -6.76 -6.03
N VAL A 10 -9.68 -6.88 -7.18
CA VAL A 10 -9.46 -6.00 -8.34
C VAL A 10 -9.75 -4.54 -7.99
N ARG A 11 -10.78 -4.28 -7.17
CA ARG A 11 -11.15 -2.92 -6.76
C ARG A 11 -10.34 -2.39 -5.58
N LYS A 12 -9.77 -3.27 -4.76
CA LYS A 12 -9.01 -2.94 -3.56
C LYS A 12 -7.73 -3.77 -3.46
N PRO A 13 -6.79 -3.62 -4.40
CA PRO A 13 -5.59 -4.47 -4.47
C PRO A 13 -4.69 -4.34 -3.23
N TRP A 14 -4.78 -3.23 -2.51
CA TRP A 14 -4.04 -3.01 -1.27
C TRP A 14 -4.45 -3.96 -0.12
N LEU A 15 -5.64 -4.58 -0.21
CA LEU A 15 -6.07 -5.59 0.77
C LEU A 15 -5.22 -6.85 0.72
N THR A 16 -4.50 -7.09 -0.38
CA THR A 16 -3.54 -8.19 -0.58
C THR A 16 -2.13 -7.69 -0.85
N ALA A 17 -1.81 -6.46 -0.44
CA ALA A 17 -0.49 -5.88 -0.71
C ALA A 17 0.65 -6.73 -0.14
N GLU A 18 1.71 -6.86 -0.93
CA GLU A 18 2.92 -7.59 -0.55
C GLU A 18 3.70 -6.81 0.51
N PRO A 19 4.33 -7.51 1.48
CA PRO A 19 5.32 -6.91 2.37
C PRO A 19 6.33 -6.04 1.62
N GLN A 20 6.70 -4.90 2.22
CA GLN A 20 7.69 -3.94 1.71
C GLN A 20 7.31 -3.22 0.40
N SER A 21 6.15 -3.51 -0.19
CA SER A 21 5.64 -2.72 -1.32
C SER A 21 5.30 -1.28 -0.90
N ILE A 22 5.52 -0.33 -1.81
CA ILE A 22 5.31 1.11 -1.57
C ILE A 22 4.05 1.57 -2.29
N TRP A 23 3.27 2.44 -1.64
CA TRP A 23 1.97 2.88 -2.11
C TRP A 23 1.77 4.38 -1.88
N ASP A 24 1.02 5.02 -2.78
CA ASP A 24 0.31 6.27 -2.51
C ASP A 24 -1.10 5.91 -2.02
N ILE A 25 -1.43 6.33 -0.79
CA ILE A 25 -2.70 5.99 -0.14
C ILE A 25 -3.49 7.23 0.30
N SER A 26 -4.82 7.11 0.21
CA SER A 26 -5.77 8.10 0.71
C SER A 26 -6.95 7.42 1.42
N GLY A 27 -7.48 8.06 2.46
CA GLY A 27 -8.53 7.47 3.28
C GLY A 27 -8.93 8.29 4.48
N GLN A 28 -9.54 7.62 5.45
CA GLN A 28 -10.06 8.24 6.66
C GLN A 28 -9.66 7.45 7.89
N TYR A 29 -9.14 8.14 8.89
CA TYR A 29 -8.91 7.60 10.21
C TYR A 29 -10.26 7.24 10.88
N PRO A 30 -10.27 6.30 11.84
CA PRO A 30 -11.50 5.94 12.58
C PRO A 30 -12.19 7.12 13.29
N TYR A 31 -11.41 8.13 13.67
CA TYR A 31 -11.90 9.34 14.34
C TYR A 31 -12.34 10.45 13.36
N GLY A 32 -12.47 10.14 12.06
CA GLY A 32 -13.11 11.00 11.05
C GLY A 32 -12.18 11.98 10.32
N ARG A 33 -10.91 12.08 10.69
CA ARG A 33 -9.92 12.88 9.93
C ARG A 33 -9.53 12.13 8.64
N SER A 34 -9.31 12.86 7.55
CA SER A 34 -8.78 12.29 6.30
C SER A 34 -7.26 12.33 6.23
N PHE A 35 -6.68 11.39 5.48
CA PHE A 35 -5.32 11.43 4.97
C PHE A 35 -5.38 11.33 3.45
N THR A 36 -4.53 12.11 2.76
CA THR A 36 -4.60 12.26 1.31
C THR A 36 -3.20 12.25 0.72
N HIS A 37 -3.00 11.49 -0.34
CA HIS A 37 -1.73 11.33 -1.04
C HIS A 37 -0.53 11.07 -0.13
N CYS A 38 -0.69 10.16 0.83
CA CYS A 38 0.38 9.81 1.74
C CYS A 38 1.16 8.62 1.20
N LEU A 39 2.49 8.76 1.15
CA LEU A 39 3.37 7.64 0.85
C LEU A 39 3.37 6.67 2.03
N ALA A 40 3.26 5.38 1.74
CA ALA A 40 3.27 4.34 2.75
C ALA A 40 3.98 3.09 2.25
N MET A 41 4.61 2.37 3.16
CA MET A 41 5.21 1.06 2.92
C MET A 41 4.43 0.00 3.69
N VAL A 42 4.20 -1.16 3.08
CA VAL A 42 3.62 -2.30 3.78
C VAL A 42 4.65 -2.88 4.73
N LEU A 43 4.34 -2.93 6.02
CA LEU A 43 5.22 -3.54 7.01
C LEU A 43 5.32 -5.06 6.77
N PRO A 44 6.49 -5.67 7.01
CA PRO A 44 6.61 -7.11 6.89
C PRO A 44 5.81 -7.85 7.96
N HIS A 45 5.38 -9.07 7.65
CA HIS A 45 4.43 -9.82 8.48
C HIS A 45 5.00 -10.22 9.85
N ASP A 46 6.33 -10.40 9.93
CA ASP A 46 7.07 -10.76 11.13
C ASP A 46 7.09 -9.65 12.18
N VAL A 47 7.06 -8.37 11.77
CA VAL A 47 7.03 -7.22 12.70
C VAL A 47 5.62 -6.81 13.12
N THR A 48 4.59 -7.45 12.57
CA THR A 48 3.18 -7.09 12.74
C THR A 48 2.31 -8.23 13.26
N ASP A 49 2.91 -9.30 13.77
CA ASP A 49 2.19 -10.52 14.22
C ASP A 49 1.23 -11.08 13.15
N GLY A 50 1.61 -10.99 11.87
CA GLY A 50 0.81 -11.43 10.73
C GLY A 50 -0.26 -10.44 10.26
N HIS A 51 -0.35 -9.26 10.86
CA HIS A 51 -1.29 -8.21 10.44
C HIS A 51 -0.73 -7.35 9.30
N ARG A 52 -1.48 -7.20 8.21
CA ARG A 52 -1.11 -6.25 7.16
C ARG A 52 -1.32 -4.82 7.65
N LEU A 53 -0.23 -4.06 7.78
CA LEU A 53 -0.24 -2.65 8.16
C LEU A 53 0.60 -1.83 7.18
N PHE A 54 0.16 -0.59 6.93
CA PHE A 54 0.89 0.38 6.13
C PHE A 54 1.56 1.38 7.06
N GLU A 55 2.88 1.50 7.02
CA GLU A 55 3.60 2.57 7.70
C GLU A 55 3.70 3.79 6.76
N LEU A 56 3.19 4.92 7.21
CA LEU A 56 3.35 6.20 6.52
C LEU A 56 4.83 6.58 6.49
N LEU A 57 5.32 6.95 5.32
CA LEU A 57 6.67 7.46 5.13
C LEU A 57 6.72 8.98 5.35
N PRO A 58 7.87 9.56 5.68
CA PRO A 58 8.03 11.01 5.75
C PRO A 58 7.55 11.73 4.48
N PRO A 59 6.96 12.94 4.62
CA PRO A 59 6.77 13.69 5.86
C PRO A 59 5.55 13.26 6.70
N ALA A 60 4.65 12.43 6.14
CA ALA A 60 3.42 12.03 6.81
C ALA A 60 3.64 11.07 8.01
N GLY A 61 4.76 10.34 8.00
CA GLY A 61 5.13 9.33 8.99
C GLY A 61 5.86 9.81 10.26
N PHE A 62 6.02 11.11 10.51
CA PHE A 62 6.75 11.57 11.69
C PHE A 62 5.89 11.47 12.97
N GLY A 63 5.96 10.34 13.70
CA GLY A 63 5.43 10.21 15.07
C GLY A 63 4.82 8.83 15.44
N LEU A 64 4.44 8.68 16.72
CA LEU A 64 3.68 7.53 17.24
C LEU A 64 2.24 7.58 16.68
N GLY A 65 2.02 6.97 15.52
CA GLY A 65 0.72 6.99 14.82
C GLY A 65 0.79 6.87 13.30
N SER A 66 1.95 6.52 12.74
CA SER A 66 2.19 6.35 11.30
C SER A 66 1.56 5.09 10.71
N HIS A 67 0.93 4.21 11.50
CA HIS A 67 0.37 2.96 10.99
C HIS A 67 -1.07 3.11 10.52
N ILE A 68 -1.34 2.67 9.30
CA ILE A 68 -2.64 2.69 8.65
C ILE A 68 -3.12 1.25 8.43
N SER A 69 -4.30 0.94 8.96
CA SER A 69 -5.00 -0.29 8.63
C SER A 69 -5.47 -0.27 7.17
N PRO A 70 -5.37 -1.37 6.41
CA PRO A 70 -5.87 -1.46 5.04
C PRO A 70 -7.37 -1.10 4.90
N ASN A 71 -8.15 -1.28 5.97
CA ASN A 71 -9.58 -0.99 5.99
C ASN A 71 -9.89 0.52 6.06
N TRP A 72 -8.91 1.35 6.42
CA TRP A 72 -9.06 2.80 6.49
C TRP A 72 -8.78 3.47 5.13
N ILE A 73 -8.24 2.71 4.19
CA ILE A 73 -7.87 3.17 2.85
C ILE A 73 -9.10 3.13 1.94
N THR A 74 -9.31 4.24 1.24
CA THR A 74 -10.39 4.41 0.25
C THR A 74 -9.86 4.39 -1.18
N HIS A 75 -8.62 4.82 -1.37
CA HIS A 75 -7.92 4.81 -2.64
C HIS A 75 -6.45 4.47 -2.41
N ALA A 76 -5.88 3.62 -3.26
CA ALA A 76 -4.47 3.27 -3.20
C ALA A 76 -3.92 3.01 -4.60
N ARG A 77 -2.68 3.44 -4.84
CA ARG A 77 -1.91 3.16 -6.04
C ARG A 77 -0.56 2.58 -5.63
N ARG A 78 -0.23 1.37 -6.10
CA ARG A 78 1.11 0.80 -5.92
C ARG A 78 2.11 1.67 -6.69
N LEU A 79 3.22 1.97 -6.04
CA LEU A 79 4.34 2.70 -6.62
C LEU A 79 5.47 1.72 -6.90
N VAL A 80 6.10 1.88 -8.06
CA VAL A 80 7.26 1.08 -8.45
C VAL A 80 8.47 1.99 -8.43
N LEU A 81 9.53 1.54 -7.75
CA LEU A 81 10.81 2.23 -7.75
C LEU A 81 11.51 1.98 -9.08
N VAL A 82 11.87 3.06 -9.76
CA VAL A 82 12.59 3.05 -11.03
C VAL A 82 13.95 3.69 -10.85
N GLU A 83 14.89 3.31 -11.70
CA GLU A 83 16.16 4.01 -11.80
C GLU A 83 15.94 5.44 -12.31
N ALA A 84 16.46 6.44 -11.60
CA ALA A 84 16.24 7.84 -11.96
C ALA A 84 16.90 8.20 -13.31
N SER A 85 18.07 7.62 -13.60
CA SER A 85 18.78 7.72 -14.89
C SER A 85 18.04 6.99 -16.01
N GLU A 86 17.33 5.91 -15.68
CA GLU A 86 16.68 5.01 -16.63
C GLU A 86 15.25 4.65 -16.15
N PRO A 87 14.29 5.59 -16.23
CA PRO A 87 12.96 5.45 -15.60
C PRO A 87 12.07 4.36 -16.21
N ARG A 88 12.55 3.68 -17.26
CA ARG A 88 11.91 2.51 -17.87
C ARG A 88 12.37 1.20 -17.25
N VAL A 89 13.42 1.23 -16.43
CA VAL A 89 13.97 0.08 -15.72
C VAL A 89 13.45 0.13 -14.28
N THR A 90 12.61 -0.84 -13.93
CA THR A 90 12.11 -1.02 -12.58
C THR A 90 13.13 -1.82 -11.77
N TYR A 91 13.37 -1.44 -10.50
CA TYR A 91 14.28 -2.21 -9.63
C TYR A 91 13.69 -3.56 -9.18
N PHE A 92 12.39 -3.75 -9.38
CA PHE A 92 11.67 -4.97 -9.07
C PHE A 92 10.79 -5.35 -10.27
N GLU A 93 10.82 -6.63 -10.66
CA GLU A 93 9.80 -7.20 -11.54
C GLU A 93 8.51 -7.31 -10.73
N ASP A 94 7.51 -6.49 -11.06
CA ASP A 94 6.20 -6.57 -10.43
C ASP A 94 5.48 -7.78 -11.06
N GLU A 95 5.38 -8.89 -10.34
CA GLU A 95 4.61 -10.07 -10.79
C GLU A 95 3.13 -9.72 -11.08
N GLN A 96 2.65 -8.53 -10.69
CA GLN A 96 1.32 -8.04 -11.05
C GLN A 96 1.21 -7.37 -12.43
N ASP A 97 2.32 -7.11 -13.13
CA ASP A 97 2.27 -6.66 -14.53
C ASP A 97 2.01 -7.81 -15.53
N LEU A 98 1.98 -9.06 -15.05
CA LEU A 98 1.73 -10.27 -15.85
C LEU A 98 0.23 -10.50 -16.19
N LEU A 99 -0.68 -9.65 -15.70
CA LEU A 99 -2.12 -9.77 -15.94
C LEU A 99 -2.69 -8.74 -16.95
N ARG A 100 -1.84 -8.16 -17.79
CA ARG A 100 -2.29 -7.34 -18.94
C ARG A 100 -2.56 -8.15 -20.19
#